data_AF-A0A9N9JHW2-F1
#
_entry.id   AF-A0A9N9JHW2-F1
#
_cell.length_a   1.000
_cell.length_b   1.000
_cell.length_c   1.000
_cell.angle_alpha   90.00
_cell.angle_beta   90.00
_cell.angle_gamma   90.00
#
_symmetry.space_group_name_H-M   'P 1'
#
loop_
_entity.id
_entity.type
_entity.pdbx_description
1 polymer ?
#
loop_
_entity_poly.entity_id
_entity_poly.type
_entity_poly.pdbx_seq_one_letter_code
_entity_poly.pdbx_strand_id
1 'polypeptide(L)'
;ALYHADLHYITKGMAEQFLYLSLYLMDLSFGQAIGQWVLVAILYKIGLSIVIGIFTGYVARKLLYLSEKNRLIDKESFLVFAIALALFLTGFVSIISGSDLLACFIAGTSFTWDDWFRRETEEAHLQEVIDMLLNLAVFAFIGSLIPWQSFA
;
A
#
# COMPACT_ATOMS: atom_id res chain seq x y z
N ALA A 1 -6.40 1.32 19.74
CA ALA A 1 -6.90 1.16 18.36
C ALA A 1 -5.76 1.19 17.33
N LEU A 2 -4.90 2.23 17.30
CA LEU A 2 -3.75 2.31 16.37
C LEU A 2 -2.84 1.07 16.41
N TYR A 3 -2.35 0.67 17.59
CA TYR A 3 -1.47 -0.50 17.72
C TYR A 3 -2.04 -1.81 17.19
N HIS A 4 -3.36 -2.02 17.28
CA HIS A 4 -4.00 -3.22 16.75
C HIS A 4 -4.13 -3.18 15.23
N ALA A 5 -4.36 -2.00 14.65
CA ALA A 5 -4.43 -1.81 13.21
C ALA A 5 -3.04 -1.99 12.58
N ASP A 6 -2.00 -1.35 13.13
CA ASP A 6 -0.62 -1.47 12.67
C ASP A 6 -0.14 -2.94 12.68
N LEU A 7 -0.44 -3.66 13.77
CA LEU A 7 -0.09 -5.08 13.88
C LEU A 7 -0.80 -5.95 12.83
N HIS A 8 -2.05 -5.63 12.49
CA HIS A 8 -2.83 -6.36 11.49
C HIS A 8 -2.23 -6.20 10.08
N TYR A 9 -1.75 -5.01 9.71
CA TYR A 9 -1.12 -4.76 8.41
C TYR A 9 0.24 -5.45 8.28
N ILE A 10 1.03 -5.42 9.35
CA ILE A 10 2.30 -6.16 9.41
C ILE A 10 2.03 -7.66 9.25
N THR A 11 1.00 -8.19 9.92
CA THR A 11 0.62 -9.60 9.81
C THR A 11 0.17 -9.98 8.40
N LYS A 12 -0.58 -9.11 7.71
CA LYS A 12 -0.97 -9.31 6.31
C LYS A 12 0.22 -9.32 5.36
N GLY A 13 1.17 -8.39 5.51
CA GLY A 13 2.41 -8.40 4.74
C GLY A 13 3.26 -9.65 5.00
N MET A 14 3.30 -10.13 6.25
CA MET A 14 3.98 -11.38 6.58
C MET A 14 3.28 -12.61 5.97
N ALA A 15 1.94 -12.64 5.93
CA ALA A 15 1.19 -13.74 5.34
C ALA A 15 1.52 -13.96 3.85
N GLU A 16 1.73 -12.87 3.11
CA GLU A 16 2.21 -12.91 1.72
C GLU A 16 3.57 -13.63 1.61
N GLN A 17 4.49 -13.37 2.54
CA GLN A 17 5.79 -14.03 2.55
C GLN A 17 5.72 -15.53 2.89
N PHE A 18 4.78 -15.92 3.75
CA PHE A 18 4.51 -17.33 4.05
C PHE A 18 3.92 -18.07 2.86
N LEU A 19 3.13 -17.40 2.01
CA LEU A 19 2.65 -17.99 0.75
C LEU A 19 3.84 -18.34 -0.17
N TYR A 20 4.80 -17.42 -0.32
CA TYR A 20 6.02 -17.67 -1.08
C TYR A 20 6.88 -18.79 -0.48
N LEU A 21 6.96 -18.89 0.85
CA LEU A 21 7.64 -20.00 1.51
C LEU A 21 7.02 -21.36 1.13
N SER A 22 5.68 -21.43 1.14
CA SER A 22 4.95 -22.64 0.76
C SER A 22 5.24 -23.05 -0.70
N LEU A 23 5.30 -22.07 -1.60
CA LEU A 23 5.70 -22.30 -3.00
C LEU A 23 7.14 -22.83 -3.12
N TYR A 24 8.10 -22.24 -2.39
CA TYR A 24 9.49 -22.71 -2.42
C TYR A 24 9.68 -24.11 -1.82
N LEU A 25 8.86 -24.50 -0.84
CA LEU A 25 8.89 -25.85 -0.27
C LEU A 25 8.38 -26.93 -1.24
N MET A 26 7.59 -26.57 -2.26
CA MET A 26 7.14 -27.52 -3.27
C MET A 26 8.25 -27.92 -4.26
N ASP A 27 9.22 -27.03 -4.51
CA ASP A 27 10.26 -27.23 -5.54
C ASP A 27 11.66 -27.56 -4.96
N LEU A 28 11.94 -27.32 -3.67
CA LEU A 28 13.28 -27.42 -3.09
C LEU A 28 13.38 -28.26 -1.82
N SER A 29 14.58 -28.79 -1.55
CA SER A 29 14.89 -29.50 -0.32
C SER A 29 14.85 -28.57 0.92
N PHE A 30 14.27 -29.06 2.03
CA PHE A 30 13.96 -28.29 3.25
C PHE A 30 15.09 -27.39 3.76
N GLY A 31 16.34 -27.87 3.77
CA GLY A 31 17.48 -27.13 4.32
C GLY A 31 17.95 -25.95 3.44
N GLN A 32 17.91 -26.10 2.12
CA GLN A 32 18.28 -25.04 1.18
C GLN A 32 17.14 -24.02 0.98
N ALA A 33 15.89 -24.50 1.01
CA ALA A 33 14.70 -23.66 0.91
C ALA A 33 14.61 -22.64 2.05
N ILE A 34 14.85 -23.07 3.30
CA ILE A 34 14.79 -22.18 4.47
C ILE A 34 15.94 -21.17 4.45
N GLY A 35 17.16 -21.59 4.08
CA GLY A 35 18.33 -20.71 4.03
C GLY A 35 18.19 -19.60 2.99
N GLN A 36 17.73 -19.92 1.78
CA GLN A 36 17.49 -18.93 0.74
C GLN A 36 16.26 -18.06 1.01
N TRP A 37 15.22 -18.62 1.61
CA TRP A 37 14.03 -17.86 1.98
C TRP A 37 14.34 -16.77 3.02
N VAL A 38 15.11 -17.08 4.07
CA VAL A 38 15.47 -16.06 5.07
C VAL A 38 16.34 -14.94 4.45
N LEU A 39 17.32 -15.30 3.63
CA LEU A 39 18.26 -14.31 3.08
C LEU A 39 17.62 -13.44 1.99
N VAL A 40 16.84 -14.05 1.10
CA VAL A 40 16.22 -13.36 -0.04
C VAL A 40 14.85 -12.76 0.32
N ALA A 41 13.97 -13.50 0.98
CA ALA A 41 12.60 -13.01 1.25
C ALA A 41 12.54 -12.06 2.44
N ILE A 42 13.31 -12.32 3.51
CA ILE A 42 13.29 -11.44 4.69
C ILE A 42 14.30 -10.30 4.51
N LEU A 43 15.58 -10.60 4.31
CA LEU A 43 16.60 -9.55 4.31
C LEU A 43 16.50 -8.61 3.10
N TYR A 44 16.40 -9.18 1.90
CA TYR A 44 16.38 -8.39 0.67
C TYR A 44 15.01 -7.78 0.38
N LYS A 45 13.92 -8.57 0.34
CA LYS A 45 12.60 -8.01 0.00
C LYS A 45 12.04 -7.07 1.07
N ILE A 46 12.09 -7.42 2.36
CA ILE A 46 11.58 -6.53 3.41
C ILE A 46 12.48 -5.30 3.54
N GLY A 47 13.80 -5.50 3.59
CA GLY A 47 14.76 -4.41 3.71
C GLY A 47 14.61 -3.38 2.59
N LEU A 48 14.52 -3.84 1.34
CA LEU A 48 14.35 -2.99 0.17
C LEU A 48 12.97 -2.31 0.16
N SER A 49 11.89 -3.02 0.52
CA SER A 49 10.55 -2.43 0.69
C SER A 49 10.51 -1.34 1.76
N ILE A 50 11.21 -1.51 2.90
CA ILE A 50 11.33 -0.49 3.95
C ILE A 50 12.01 0.77 3.40
N VAL A 51 13.16 0.61 2.73
CA VAL A 51 13.94 1.74 2.21
C VAL A 51 13.14 2.50 1.15
N ILE A 52 12.51 1.80 0.21
CA ILE A 52 11.67 2.41 -0.83
C ILE A 52 10.46 3.10 -0.20
N GLY A 53 9.81 2.48 0.78
CA GLY A 53 8.66 3.04 1.48
C GLY A 53 9.01 4.34 2.19
N ILE A 54 10.07 4.36 2.99
CA ILE A 54 10.53 5.58 3.69
C ILE A 54 10.91 6.67 2.70
N PHE A 55 11.71 6.33 1.68
CA PHE A 55 12.17 7.31 0.71
C PHE A 55 11.01 7.94 -0.06
N THR A 56 10.12 7.10 -0.60
CA THR A 56 8.98 7.56 -1.40
C THR A 56 7.97 8.30 -0.55
N GLY A 57 7.69 7.84 0.68
CA GLY A 57 6.80 8.54 1.62
C GLY A 57 7.31 9.93 2.02
N TYR A 58 8.63 10.06 2.25
CA TYR A 58 9.25 11.35 2.55
C TYR A 58 9.20 12.31 1.35
N VAL A 59 9.51 11.82 0.15
CA VAL A 59 9.43 12.62 -1.09
C VAL A 59 7.99 13.07 -1.35
N ALA A 60 7.03 12.16 -1.21
CA ALA A 60 5.61 12.44 -1.40
C ALA A 60 5.13 13.53 -0.43
N ARG A 61 5.51 13.48 0.86
CA ARG A 61 5.19 14.55 1.81
C ARG A 61 5.74 15.89 1.32
N LYS A 62 7.01 15.93 0.93
CA LYS A 62 7.66 17.19 0.55
C LYS A 62 7.03 17.81 -0.69
N LEU A 63 6.64 16.98 -1.66
CA LEU A 63 5.90 17.40 -2.85
C LEU A 63 4.52 17.96 -2.50
N LEU A 64 3.80 17.29 -1.59
CA LEU A 64 2.49 17.72 -1.14
C LEU A 64 2.54 19.07 -0.41
N TYR A 65 3.48 19.22 0.52
CA TYR A 65 3.73 20.47 1.24
C TYR A 65 4.05 21.64 0.31
N LEU A 66 4.87 21.39 -0.72
CA LEU A 66 5.19 22.41 -1.72
C LEU A 66 3.97 22.79 -2.55
N SER A 67 3.13 21.83 -2.90
CA SER A 67 1.94 22.05 -3.72
C SER A 67 0.86 22.82 -2.96
N GLU A 68 0.68 22.53 -1.67
CA GLU A 68 -0.22 23.29 -0.80
C GLU A 68 0.27 24.72 -0.58
N LYS A 69 1.57 24.94 -0.36
CA LYS A 69 2.15 26.29 -0.24
C LYS A 69 1.87 27.16 -1.48
N ASN A 70 1.77 26.54 -2.66
CA ASN A 70 1.44 27.20 -3.91
C ASN A 70 -0.08 27.25 -4.20
N ARG A 71 -0.94 26.83 -3.26
CA ARG A 71 -2.41 26.71 -3.39
C ARG A 71 -2.85 25.91 -4.63
N LEU A 72 -2.10 24.87 -4.98
CA LEU A 72 -2.41 24.02 -6.13
C LEU A 72 -3.34 22.84 -5.79
N ILE A 73 -3.61 22.59 -4.51
CA ILE A 73 -4.34 21.41 -4.04
C ILE A 73 -5.50 21.84 -3.14
N ASP A 74 -6.70 21.38 -3.50
CA ASP A 74 -7.92 21.43 -2.68
C ASP A 74 -8.10 20.15 -1.84
N LYS A 75 -8.92 20.20 -0.78
CA LYS A 75 -9.17 19.07 0.16
C LYS A 75 -9.49 17.74 -0.53
N GLU A 76 -10.22 17.75 -1.65
CA GLU A 76 -10.55 16.53 -2.41
C GLU A 76 -9.32 15.95 -3.15
N SER A 77 -8.43 16.80 -3.63
CA SER A 77 -7.21 16.40 -4.34
C SER A 77 -6.18 15.74 -3.41
N PHE A 78 -6.23 16.03 -2.10
CA PHE A 78 -5.41 15.32 -1.10
C PHE A 78 -5.69 13.82 -1.09
N LEU A 79 -6.96 13.43 -1.22
CA LEU A 79 -7.31 12.01 -1.24
C LEU A 79 -6.77 11.32 -2.48
N VAL A 80 -7.00 11.95 -3.65
CA VAL A 80 -6.56 11.39 -4.93
C VAL A 80 -5.05 11.21 -4.95
N PHE A 81 -4.31 12.13 -4.34
CA PHE A 81 -2.86 11.97 -4.15
C PHE A 81 -2.49 10.77 -3.28
N ALA A 82 -3.16 10.58 -2.13
CA ALA A 82 -2.89 9.44 -1.24
C ALA A 82 -3.17 8.09 -1.94
N ILE A 83 -4.28 8.00 -2.69
CA ILE A 83 -4.62 6.81 -3.48
C ILE A 83 -3.60 6.60 -4.62
N ALA A 84 -3.24 7.66 -5.35
CA ALA A 84 -2.25 7.59 -6.42
C ALA A 84 -0.87 7.15 -5.90
N LEU A 85 -0.45 7.63 -4.73
CA LEU A 85 0.78 7.21 -4.08
C LEU A 85 0.75 5.72 -3.70
N ALA A 86 -0.37 5.25 -3.15
CA ALA A 86 -0.55 3.84 -2.82
C ALA A 86 -0.50 2.95 -4.07
N LEU A 87 -1.21 3.32 -5.14
CA LEU A 87 -1.19 2.58 -6.41
C LEU A 87 0.19 2.62 -7.07
N PHE A 88 0.87 3.77 -7.03
CA PHE A 88 2.22 3.91 -7.54
C PHE A 88 3.20 2.99 -6.81
N LEU A 89 3.16 2.96 -5.48
CA LEU A 89 4.01 2.08 -4.68
C LEU A 89 3.69 0.61 -4.92
N THR A 90 2.41 0.24 -4.97
CA THR A 90 2.01 -1.13 -5.28
C THR A 90 2.52 -1.56 -6.66
N GLY A 91 2.37 -0.72 -7.69
CA GLY A 91 2.89 -1.02 -9.02
C GLY A 91 4.42 -1.08 -9.07
N PHE A 92 5.10 -0.10 -8.46
CA PHE A 92 6.56 -0.01 -8.48
C PHE A 92 7.23 -1.17 -7.74
N VAL A 93 6.72 -1.52 -6.56
CA VAL A 93 7.25 -2.62 -5.73
C VAL A 93 6.92 -3.98 -6.34
N SER A 94 5.77 -4.10 -7.01
CA SER A 94 5.41 -5.31 -7.76
C SER A 94 6.41 -5.60 -8.89
N ILE A 95 6.85 -4.58 -9.63
CA ILE A 95 7.89 -4.73 -10.67
C ILE A 95 9.23 -5.20 -10.07
N ILE A 96 9.58 -4.71 -8.88
CA ILE A 96 10.81 -5.05 -8.18
C ILE A 96 10.69 -6.42 -7.46
N SER A 97 9.53 -7.08 -7.52
CA SER A 97 9.24 -8.34 -6.82
C SER A 97 9.41 -8.25 -5.29
N GLY A 98 9.19 -7.05 -4.72
CA GLY A 98 9.20 -6.80 -3.28
C GLY A 98 7.85 -7.10 -2.61
N SER A 99 7.73 -6.80 -1.31
CA SER A 99 6.41 -6.80 -0.65
C SER A 99 5.82 -5.40 -0.73
N ASP A 100 4.80 -5.28 -1.58
CA ASP A 100 4.07 -4.06 -1.90
C ASP A 100 3.21 -3.58 -0.73
N LEU A 101 2.50 -4.49 -0.06
CA LEU A 101 1.66 -4.14 1.08
C LEU A 101 2.48 -3.55 2.25
N LEU A 102 3.65 -4.15 2.52
CA LEU A 102 4.59 -3.64 3.52
C LEU A 102 5.17 -2.29 3.12
N ALA A 103 5.59 -2.12 1.87
CA ALA A 103 6.14 -0.85 1.39
C ALA A 103 5.11 0.29 1.44
N CYS A 104 3.86 0.02 1.05
CA CYS A 104 2.75 0.97 1.16
C CYS A 104 2.48 1.37 2.61
N PHE A 105 2.51 0.41 3.55
CA PHE A 105 2.34 0.70 4.98
C PHE A 105 3.43 1.65 5.49
N ILE A 106 4.70 1.31 5.23
CA ILE A 106 5.84 2.11 5.68
C ILE A 106 5.85 3.50 5.04
N ALA A 107 5.50 3.60 3.76
CA ALA A 107 5.34 4.88 3.10
C ALA A 107 4.23 5.71 3.74
N GLY A 108 3.08 5.10 4.08
CA GLY A 108 1.99 5.77 4.79
C GLY A 108 2.41 6.27 6.17
N THR A 109 3.13 5.45 6.94
CA THR A 109 3.69 5.85 8.24
C THR A 109 4.68 7.01 8.08
N SER A 110 5.62 6.91 7.13
CA SER A 110 6.59 7.96 6.85
C SER A 110 5.94 9.26 6.37
N PHE A 111 4.90 9.14 5.53
CA PHE A 111 4.14 10.25 4.97
C PHE A 111 3.32 11.01 6.01
N THR A 112 2.78 10.32 7.02
CA THR A 112 1.94 10.89 8.10
C THR A 112 2.67 11.19 9.41
N TRP A 113 3.96 10.85 9.52
CA TRP A 113 4.81 11.15 10.68
C TRP A 113 4.83 12.61 11.18
N ASP A 114 4.63 13.62 10.33
CA ASP A 114 4.39 15.00 10.75
C ASP A 114 2.90 15.19 10.99
N ASP A 115 2.59 15.75 12.15
CA ASP A 115 1.26 16.15 12.55
C ASP A 115 0.58 17.15 11.59
N TRP A 116 1.38 17.78 10.72
CA TRP A 116 0.90 18.72 9.70
C TRP A 116 -0.11 18.09 8.74
N PHE A 117 0.18 16.90 8.18
CA PHE A 117 -0.75 16.26 7.23
C PHE A 117 -2.07 15.90 7.92
N ARG A 118 -1.97 15.39 9.15
CA ARG A 118 -3.13 14.99 9.96
C ARG A 118 -4.04 16.17 10.27
N ARG A 119 -3.47 17.34 10.60
CA ARG A 119 -4.25 18.56 10.85
C ARG A 119 -4.98 19.07 9.61
N GLU A 120 -4.30 19.09 8.46
CA GLU A 120 -4.90 19.61 7.23
C GLU A 120 -6.02 18.71 6.69
N THR A 121 -5.95 17.41 6.99
CA THR A 121 -6.98 16.43 6.62
C THR A 121 -8.00 16.12 7.71
N GLU A 122 -7.88 16.69 8.92
CA GLU A 122 -8.86 16.49 10.01
C GLU A 122 -10.25 17.05 9.65
N GLU A 123 -10.28 18.14 8.89
CA GLU A 123 -11.51 18.71 8.33
C GLU A 123 -11.88 18.14 6.95
N ALA A 124 -11.08 17.25 6.40
CA ALA A 124 -11.39 16.59 5.14
C ALA A 124 -12.17 15.30 5.44
N HIS A 125 -13.34 15.15 4.83
CA HIS A 125 -14.17 13.95 4.94
C HIS A 125 -13.59 12.77 4.13
N LEU A 126 -12.29 12.49 4.29
CA LEU A 126 -11.55 11.50 3.50
C LEU A 126 -12.20 10.12 3.56
N GLN A 127 -12.72 9.73 4.72
CA GLN A 127 -13.35 8.44 4.90
C GLN A 127 -14.65 8.30 4.09
N GLU A 128 -15.45 9.36 3.98
CA GLU A 128 -16.66 9.37 3.14
C GLU A 128 -16.30 9.26 1.65
N VAL A 129 -15.27 9.97 1.21
CA VAL A 129 -14.84 9.92 -0.19
C VAL A 129 -14.20 8.56 -0.53
N ILE A 130 -13.41 7.97 0.37
CA ILE A 130 -12.89 6.60 0.20
C ILE A 130 -14.04 5.59 0.09
N ASP A 131 -15.02 5.68 0.99
CA ASP A 131 -16.19 4.79 0.97
C ASP A 131 -16.97 4.92 -0.34
N MET A 132 -17.19 6.15 -0.81
CA MET A 132 -17.85 6.42 -2.08
C MET A 132 -17.08 5.83 -3.28
N LEU A 133 -15.76 6.02 -3.32
CA LEU A 133 -14.91 5.47 -4.38
C LEU A 133 -14.90 3.94 -4.38
N LEU A 134 -14.79 3.32 -3.21
CA LEU A 134 -14.82 1.85 -3.08
C LEU A 134 -16.18 1.29 -3.45
N ASN A 135 -17.28 1.91 -3.01
CA ASN A 135 -18.62 1.51 -3.39
C ASN A 135 -18.80 1.57 -4.91
N LEU A 136 -18.39 2.66 -5.55
CA LEU A 136 -18.44 2.80 -7.01
C LEU A 136 -17.61 1.72 -7.71
N ALA A 137 -16.37 1.48 -7.26
CA ALA A 137 -15.48 0.48 -7.85
C ALA A 137 -16.04 -0.94 -7.73
N VAL A 138 -16.58 -1.31 -6.57
CA VAL A 138 -17.19 -2.62 -6.33
C VAL A 138 -18.45 -2.79 -7.16
N PHE A 139 -19.33 -1.78 -7.24
CA PHE A 139 -20.51 -1.85 -8.11
C PHE A 139 -20.15 -1.97 -9.58
N ALA A 140 -19.15 -1.23 -10.05
CA ALA A 140 -18.66 -1.34 -11.42
C ALA A 140 -18.07 -2.72 -11.70
N PHE A 141 -17.27 -3.25 -10.77
CA PHE A 141 -16.68 -4.59 -10.89
C PHE A 141 -17.74 -5.68 -10.93
N ILE A 142 -18.68 -5.70 -9.97
CA ILE A 142 -19.79 -6.67 -9.95
C ILE A 142 -20.65 -6.51 -11.21
N GLY A 143 -20.98 -5.28 -11.60
CA GLY A 143 -21.71 -5.00 -12.84
C GLY A 143 -21.03 -5.53 -14.09
N SER A 144 -19.69 -5.51 -14.14
CA SER A 144 -18.93 -6.08 -15.26
C SER A 144 -18.92 -7.62 -15.28
N LEU A 145 -19.07 -8.26 -14.12
CA LEU A 145 -19.11 -9.72 -14.00
C LEU A 145 -20.47 -10.32 -14.34
N ILE A 146 -21.55 -9.54 -14.24
CA ILE A 146 -22.89 -10.02 -14.57
C ILE A 146 -22.94 -10.37 -16.07
N PRO A 147 -23.30 -11.62 -16.44
CA PRO A 147 -23.42 -12.02 -17.83
C PRO A 147 -24.72 -11.47 -18.41
N TRP A 148 -24.71 -10.20 -18.83
CA TRP A 148 -25.89 -9.52 -19.39
C TRP A 148 -26.50 -10.26 -20.59
N GLN A 149 -25.69 -11.05 -21.31
CA GLN A 149 -26.12 -11.88 -22.42
C GLN A 149 -27.02 -13.05 -22.03
N SER A 150 -27.02 -13.51 -20.77
CA SER A 150 -27.93 -14.57 -20.31
C SER A 150 -29.29 -14.07 -19.84
N PHE A 151 -29.50 -12.74 -19.83
CA PHE A 151 -30.76 -12.11 -19.44
C PHE A 151 -31.54 -11.51 -20.63
N ALA A 152 -30.99 -11.61 -21.84
CA ALA A 152 -31.63 -11.28 -23.11
C ALA A 152 -32.19 -12.54 -23.77
#